data_AF-A0A969X195-F1
#
_entry.id   AF-A0A969X195-F1
#
_cell.length_a   1.000
_cell.length_b   1.000
_cell.length_c   1.000
_cell.angle_alpha   90.00
_cell.angle_beta   90.00
_cell.angle_gamma   90.00
#
_symmetry.space_group_name_H-M   'P 1'
#
loop_
_entity.id
_entity.type
_entity.pdbx_description
1 polymer ?
#
loop_
_entity_poly.entity_id
_entity_poly.type
_entity_poly.pdbx_seq_one_letter_code
_entity_poly.pdbx_strand_id
1 'polypeptide(L)'
;MHPSIYPLIEGGVTIEYGAHMVPEAGFRGIPKKIFREGLLLVGDAAGFVINTGYSIRGIDLAIVSGIAAARAVIGAENLSAVGPLYLDELNKIKLLPTMKAQDGFFDVLETPWIYDKMPNLAVDVFDNLFTVSGKVPGGIKKDVKRLIKSNDLSMWQFIKLGFKGMRAL
;
A
#
# COMPACT_ATOMS: atom_id res chain seq x y z
N MET A 1 4.25 -13.06 20.07
CA MET A 1 3.56 -11.75 20.10
C MET A 1 4.59 -10.67 20.37
N HIS A 2 4.52 -9.51 19.71
CA HIS A 2 5.54 -8.46 19.86
C HIS A 2 5.50 -7.84 21.27
N PRO A 3 6.65 -7.66 21.97
CA PRO A 3 6.69 -7.12 23.33
C PRO A 3 6.04 -5.73 23.48
N SER A 4 6.09 -4.89 22.44
CA SER A 4 5.42 -3.58 22.45
C SER A 4 3.90 -3.63 22.29
N ILE A 5 3.34 -4.76 21.85
CA ILE A 5 1.89 -4.93 21.64
C ILE A 5 1.26 -5.63 22.84
N TYR A 6 1.94 -6.64 23.39
CA TYR A 6 1.38 -7.50 24.45
C TYR A 6 0.83 -6.73 25.67
N PRO A 7 1.53 -5.74 26.25
CA PRO A 7 1.00 -4.98 27.40
C PRO A 7 -0.26 -4.17 27.08
N LEU A 8 -0.50 -3.82 25.81
CA LEU A 8 -1.65 -3.01 25.40
C LEU A 8 -2.96 -3.81 25.42
N ILE A 9 -2.87 -5.15 25.44
CA ILE A 9 -4.04 -6.04 25.37
C ILE A 9 -4.07 -7.08 26.48
N GLU A 10 -3.22 -6.93 27.50
CA GLU A 10 -3.14 -7.86 28.63
C GLU A 10 -4.49 -7.98 29.33
N GLY A 11 -4.90 -9.22 29.66
CA GLY A 11 -6.22 -9.51 30.23
C GLY A 11 -7.39 -9.44 29.24
N GLY A 12 -7.14 -9.06 27.98
CA GLY A 12 -8.14 -9.08 26.91
C GLY A 12 -8.54 -10.50 26.50
N VAL A 13 -9.77 -10.63 25.98
CA VAL A 13 -10.32 -11.90 25.49
C VAL A 13 -10.68 -11.75 24.02
N THR A 14 -10.19 -12.66 23.18
CA THR A 14 -10.54 -12.71 21.76
C THR A 14 -12.01 -13.09 21.59
N ILE A 15 -12.80 -12.20 20.99
CA ILE A 15 -14.24 -12.43 20.74
C ILE A 15 -14.53 -13.02 19.36
N GLU A 16 -13.66 -12.76 18.38
CA GLU A 16 -13.82 -13.18 16.99
C GLU A 16 -12.44 -13.29 16.31
N TYR A 17 -12.33 -14.20 15.35
CA TYR A 17 -11.18 -14.31 14.45
C TYR A 17 -11.69 -14.43 13.02
N GLY A 18 -11.18 -13.58 12.13
CA GLY A 18 -11.53 -13.56 10.72
C GLY A 18 -10.29 -13.38 9.84
N ALA A 19 -10.39 -13.85 8.61
CA ALA A 19 -9.38 -13.66 7.58
C ALA A 19 -10.05 -13.29 6.25
N HIS A 20 -9.38 -12.44 5.48
CA HIS A 20 -9.86 -11.99 4.18
C HIS A 20 -8.68 -11.76 3.23
N MET A 21 -8.93 -11.85 1.92
CA MET A 21 -7.93 -11.52 0.90
C MET A 21 -8.06 -10.06 0.50
N VAL A 22 -6.93 -9.38 0.35
CA VAL A 22 -6.90 -7.99 -0.16
C VAL A 22 -6.13 -7.99 -1.48
N PRO A 23 -6.70 -7.45 -2.57
CA PRO A 23 -5.96 -7.24 -3.81
C PRO A 23 -4.85 -6.20 -3.62
N GLU A 24 -3.59 -6.58 -3.82
CA GLU A 24 -2.44 -5.66 -3.62
C GLU A 24 -1.70 -5.32 -4.92
N ALA A 25 -2.11 -5.88 -6.05
CA ALA A 25 -1.48 -5.63 -7.35
C ALA A 25 -1.73 -4.21 -7.90
N GLY A 26 -2.54 -3.39 -7.23
CA GLY A 26 -2.83 -2.02 -7.62
C GLY A 26 -3.36 -1.92 -9.05
N PHE A 27 -2.89 -0.91 -9.79
CA PHE A 27 -3.32 -0.70 -11.18
C PHE A 27 -2.96 -1.86 -12.12
N ARG A 28 -1.83 -2.54 -11.89
CA ARG A 28 -1.43 -3.75 -12.65
C ARG A 28 -2.41 -4.92 -12.48
N GLY A 29 -3.13 -4.95 -11.35
CA GLY A 29 -4.11 -6.00 -11.04
C GLY A 29 -5.48 -5.81 -11.69
N ILE A 30 -5.77 -4.65 -12.27
CA ILE A 30 -7.07 -4.37 -12.88
C ILE A 30 -7.25 -5.24 -14.14
N PRO A 31 -8.34 -6.02 -14.27
CA PRO A 31 -8.61 -6.78 -15.47
C PRO A 31 -8.67 -5.89 -16.73
N LYS A 32 -8.14 -6.38 -17.86
CA LYS A 32 -8.19 -5.65 -19.14
C LYS A 32 -9.61 -5.29 -19.60
N LYS A 33 -10.61 -6.05 -19.15
CA LYS A 33 -12.04 -5.81 -19.37
C LYS A 33 -12.73 -5.84 -18.02
N ILE A 34 -13.24 -4.70 -17.59
CA ILE A 34 -14.01 -4.56 -16.33
C ILE A 34 -15.53 -4.53 -16.57
N PHE A 35 -15.97 -4.71 -17.81
CA PHE A 35 -17.37 -4.86 -18.15
C PHE A 35 -17.56 -5.71 -19.41
N ARG A 36 -18.79 -6.18 -19.59
CA ARG A 36 -19.37 -6.68 -20.85
C ARG A 36 -20.87 -6.34 -20.82
N GLU A 37 -21.58 -6.57 -21.92
CA GLU A 37 -23.03 -6.38 -21.92
C GLU A 37 -23.69 -7.21 -20.79
N GLY A 38 -24.48 -6.56 -19.95
CA GLY A 38 -25.13 -7.17 -18.79
C GLY A 38 -24.22 -7.49 -17.59
N LEU A 39 -22.95 -7.09 -17.58
CA LEU A 39 -22.05 -7.31 -16.42
C LEU A 39 -21.05 -6.16 -16.24
N LEU A 40 -20.95 -5.66 -15.01
CA LEU A 40 -19.96 -4.69 -14.57
C LEU A 40 -19.16 -5.28 -13.39
N LEU A 41 -17.85 -5.03 -13.36
CA LEU A 41 -17.00 -5.30 -12.21
C LEU A 41 -16.79 -4.01 -11.42
N VAL A 42 -16.90 -4.10 -10.09
CA VAL A 42 -16.72 -2.99 -9.14
C VAL A 42 -15.89 -3.45 -7.93
N GLY A 43 -15.36 -2.51 -7.15
CA GLY A 43 -14.59 -2.79 -5.92
C GLY A 43 -13.46 -3.79 -6.11
N ASP A 44 -13.25 -4.64 -5.12
CA ASP A 44 -12.17 -5.64 -5.10
C ASP A 44 -12.24 -6.63 -6.28
N ALA A 45 -13.45 -6.94 -6.77
CA ALA A 45 -13.63 -7.79 -7.95
C ALA A 45 -13.09 -7.14 -9.24
N ALA A 46 -13.07 -5.80 -9.31
CA ALA A 46 -12.41 -5.05 -10.37
C ALA A 46 -10.92 -4.75 -10.07
N GLY A 47 -10.42 -5.17 -8.91
CA GLY A 47 -9.07 -4.87 -8.44
C GLY A 47 -8.89 -3.45 -7.92
N PHE A 48 -9.98 -2.75 -7.56
CA PHE A 48 -9.93 -1.34 -7.13
C PHE A 48 -9.46 -1.18 -5.68
N VAL A 49 -8.17 -1.44 -5.46
CA VAL A 49 -7.49 -1.25 -4.19
C VAL A 49 -6.15 -0.56 -4.43
N ILE A 50 -5.82 0.40 -3.57
CA ILE A 50 -4.54 1.10 -3.57
C ILE A 50 -3.83 0.75 -2.26
N ASN A 51 -2.63 0.20 -2.38
CA ASN A 51 -1.71 -0.03 -1.28
C ASN A 51 -0.42 0.76 -1.51
N THR A 52 -0.15 1.73 -0.64
CA THR A 52 1.09 2.54 -0.68
C THR A 52 2.08 2.16 0.43
N GLY A 53 1.78 1.13 1.22
CA GLY A 53 2.57 0.70 2.39
C GLY A 53 2.28 1.46 3.67
N TYR A 54 1.91 2.74 3.57
CA TYR A 54 1.46 3.55 4.72
C TYR A 54 -0.04 3.78 4.73
N SER A 55 -0.74 3.51 3.63
CA SER A 55 -2.18 3.58 3.51
C SER A 55 -2.68 2.46 2.61
N ILE A 56 -3.79 1.85 3.02
CA ILE A 56 -4.56 0.89 2.21
C ILE A 56 -5.94 1.50 2.00
N ARG A 57 -6.33 1.69 0.75
CA ARG A 57 -7.62 2.26 0.33
C ARG A 57 -8.32 1.27 -0.59
N GLY A 58 -9.51 0.82 -0.20
CA GLY A 58 -10.32 -0.14 -0.97
C GLY A 58 -11.80 0.08 -0.75
N ILE A 59 -12.23 0.34 0.49
CA ILE A 59 -13.63 0.60 0.85
C ILE A 59 -14.21 1.78 0.06
N ASP A 60 -13.49 2.90 0.07
CA ASP A 60 -13.87 4.12 -0.63
C ASP A 60 -13.91 3.90 -2.16
N LEU A 61 -12.92 3.19 -2.71
CA LEU A 61 -12.87 2.83 -4.13
C LEU A 61 -14.00 1.89 -4.54
N ALA A 62 -14.37 0.94 -3.67
CA ALA A 62 -15.52 0.07 -3.86
C ALA A 62 -16.84 0.85 -3.87
N ILE A 63 -17.02 1.78 -2.94
CA ILE A 63 -18.21 2.64 -2.88
C ILE A 63 -18.33 3.48 -4.15
N VAL A 64 -17.27 4.22 -4.52
CA VAL A 64 -17.36 5.15 -5.65
C VAL A 64 -17.45 4.42 -7.00
N SER A 65 -16.83 3.25 -7.15
CA SER A 65 -17.01 2.42 -8.34
C SER A 65 -18.41 1.84 -8.44
N GLY A 66 -19.04 1.46 -7.32
CA GLY A 66 -20.45 1.09 -7.28
C GLY A 66 -21.38 2.22 -7.70
N ILE A 67 -21.11 3.46 -7.23
CA ILE A 67 -21.85 4.65 -7.65
C ILE A 67 -21.68 4.92 -9.15
N ALA A 68 -20.46 4.83 -9.68
CA ALA A 68 -20.19 4.99 -11.10
C ALA A 68 -20.95 3.95 -11.94
N ALA A 69 -20.94 2.68 -11.52
CA ALA A 69 -21.68 1.61 -12.17
C ALA A 69 -23.19 1.89 -12.16
N ALA A 70 -23.75 2.31 -11.03
CA ALA A 70 -25.17 2.64 -10.91
C ALA A 70 -25.57 3.81 -11.83
N ARG A 71 -24.76 4.88 -11.87
CA ARG A 71 -25.01 6.02 -12.77
C ARG A 71 -24.99 5.61 -14.25
N ALA A 72 -24.05 4.76 -14.63
CA ALA A 72 -23.98 4.24 -15.99
C ALA A 72 -25.21 3.40 -16.36
N VAL A 73 -25.68 2.54 -15.44
CA VAL A 73 -26.90 1.75 -15.65
C VAL A 73 -28.14 2.63 -15.79
N ILE A 74 -28.29 3.64 -14.93
CA ILE A 74 -29.45 4.55 -14.94
C ILE A 74 -29.43 5.48 -16.16
N GLY A 75 -28.25 5.96 -16.57
CA GLY A 75 -28.09 6.92 -17.65
C GLY A 75 -28.00 6.31 -19.06
N ALA A 76 -27.92 4.99 -19.18
CA ALA A 76 -27.81 4.32 -20.47
C ALA A 76 -29.16 4.18 -21.17
N GLU A 77 -29.21 4.46 -22.46
CA GLU A 77 -30.40 4.27 -23.29
C GLU A 77 -30.68 2.78 -23.59
N ASN A 78 -29.63 1.95 -23.58
CA ASN A 78 -29.71 0.52 -23.80
C ASN A 78 -28.53 -0.20 -23.12
N LEU A 79 -28.59 -1.53 -23.04
CA LEU A 79 -27.57 -2.34 -22.35
C LEU A 79 -26.15 -2.19 -22.93
N SER A 80 -26.03 -2.00 -24.24
CA SER A 80 -24.73 -1.86 -24.90
C SER A 80 -24.01 -0.55 -24.54
N ALA A 81 -24.77 0.49 -24.16
CA ALA A 81 -24.22 1.79 -23.76
C ALA A 81 -23.73 1.84 -22.31
N VAL A 82 -24.15 0.90 -21.45
CA VAL A 82 -23.81 0.89 -20.01
C VAL A 82 -22.30 0.80 -19.79
N GLY A 83 -21.62 -0.11 -20.50
CA GLY A 83 -20.18 -0.35 -20.35
C GLY A 83 -19.32 0.89 -20.65
N PRO A 84 -19.48 1.52 -21.83
CA PRO A 84 -18.81 2.77 -22.16
C PRO A 84 -19.09 3.89 -21.13
N LEU A 85 -20.35 4.10 -20.75
CA LEU A 85 -20.72 5.11 -19.75
C LEU A 85 -20.08 4.84 -18.38
N TYR A 86 -19.93 3.57 -18.00
CA TYR A 86 -19.25 3.20 -16.76
C TYR A 86 -17.77 3.60 -16.79
N LEU A 87 -17.06 3.37 -17.89
CA LEU A 87 -15.69 3.86 -18.04
C LEU A 87 -15.61 5.39 -17.96
N ASP A 88 -16.55 6.09 -18.58
CA ASP A 88 -16.59 7.55 -18.53
C ASP A 88 -16.81 8.06 -17.10
N GLU A 89 -17.74 7.47 -16.35
CA GLU A 89 -17.95 7.82 -14.95
C GLU A 89 -16.72 7.50 -14.07
N LEU A 90 -16.04 6.35 -14.28
CA LEU A 90 -14.80 6.02 -13.57
C LEU A 90 -13.68 7.03 -13.86
N ASN A 91 -13.55 7.48 -15.10
CA ASN A 91 -12.57 8.51 -15.49
C ASN A 91 -12.94 9.88 -14.92
N LYS A 92 -14.23 10.23 -14.89
CA LYS A 92 -14.76 11.47 -14.33
C LYS A 92 -14.50 11.59 -12.83
N ILE A 93 -14.69 10.51 -12.07
CA ILE A 93 -14.32 10.46 -10.64
C ILE A 93 -12.82 10.26 -10.41
N LYS A 94 -12.03 10.16 -11.49
CA LYS A 94 -10.57 9.98 -11.50
C LYS A 94 -10.08 8.69 -10.83
N LEU A 95 -10.91 7.66 -10.71
CA LEU A 95 -10.51 6.40 -10.08
C LEU A 95 -9.33 5.75 -10.83
N LEU A 96 -9.47 5.53 -12.15
CA LEU A 96 -8.42 4.90 -12.96
C LEU A 96 -7.13 5.75 -13.00
N PRO A 97 -7.18 7.08 -13.23
CA PRO A 97 -6.01 7.94 -13.09
C PRO A 97 -5.33 7.85 -11.72
N THR A 98 -6.10 7.88 -10.63
CA THR A 98 -5.54 7.80 -9.26
C THR A 98 -4.86 6.45 -9.02
N MET A 99 -5.47 5.35 -9.43
CA MET A 99 -4.83 4.03 -9.32
C MET A 99 -3.52 3.97 -10.12
N LYS A 100 -3.53 4.47 -11.36
CA LYS A 100 -2.33 4.52 -12.21
C LYS A 100 -1.23 5.39 -11.61
N ALA A 101 -1.57 6.50 -10.98
CA ALA A 101 -0.61 7.40 -10.34
C ALA A 101 0.10 6.76 -9.15
N GLN A 102 -0.50 5.74 -8.52
CA GLN A 102 0.08 5.04 -7.37
C GLN A 102 0.72 3.70 -7.74
N ASP A 103 0.80 3.36 -9.04
CA ASP A 103 1.26 2.05 -9.52
C ASP A 103 2.69 1.70 -9.07
N GLY A 104 3.58 2.69 -9.02
CA GLY A 104 4.99 2.44 -8.66
C GLY A 104 5.19 1.99 -7.20
N PHE A 105 4.21 2.17 -6.31
CA PHE A 105 4.29 1.66 -4.94
C PHE A 105 4.37 0.13 -4.89
N PHE A 106 3.81 -0.57 -5.88
CA PHE A 106 3.95 -2.01 -5.99
C PHE A 106 5.43 -2.44 -5.99
N ASP A 107 6.27 -1.77 -6.78
CA ASP A 107 7.70 -2.10 -6.87
C ASP A 107 8.48 -1.79 -5.58
N VAL A 108 8.02 -0.80 -4.80
CA VAL A 108 8.56 -0.46 -3.49
C VAL A 108 8.22 -1.58 -2.52
N LEU A 109 6.95 -2.00 -2.45
CA LEU A 109 6.44 -3.02 -1.55
C LEU A 109 6.96 -4.43 -1.85
N GLU A 110 7.33 -4.73 -3.10
CA GLU A 110 8.02 -5.97 -3.46
C GLU A 110 9.47 -6.03 -2.96
N THR A 111 9.96 -5.05 -2.20
CA THR A 111 11.33 -5.04 -1.69
C THR A 111 11.40 -5.74 -0.32
N PRO A 112 11.81 -7.02 -0.20
CA PRO A 112 11.53 -7.81 1.00
C PRO A 112 12.23 -7.33 2.27
N TRP A 113 13.42 -6.73 2.13
CA TRP A 113 14.21 -6.29 3.28
C TRP A 113 13.59 -5.10 4.03
N ILE A 114 12.63 -4.38 3.44
CA ILE A 114 12.00 -3.22 4.10
C ILE A 114 11.11 -3.65 5.28
N TYR A 115 10.68 -4.91 5.33
CA TYR A 115 9.79 -5.41 6.38
C TYR A 115 10.52 -5.97 7.61
N ASP A 116 11.82 -6.24 7.46
CA ASP A 116 12.64 -6.83 8.52
C ASP A 116 13.80 -5.89 8.88
N LYS A 117 14.70 -5.65 7.93
CA LYS A 117 15.94 -4.90 8.17
C LYS A 117 15.72 -3.41 8.40
N MET A 118 14.74 -2.80 7.72
CA MET A 118 14.49 -1.35 7.88
C MET A 118 13.93 -1.01 9.28
N PRO A 119 12.93 -1.72 9.83
CA PRO A 119 12.48 -1.54 11.20
C PRO A 119 13.61 -1.76 12.23
N ASN A 120 14.39 -2.83 12.09
CA ASN A 120 15.49 -3.14 13.01
C ASN A 120 16.56 -2.04 12.97
N LEU A 121 16.93 -1.56 11.77
CA LEU A 121 17.86 -0.43 11.65
C LEU A 121 17.31 0.83 12.32
N ALA A 122 16.02 1.12 12.17
CA ALA A 122 15.42 2.28 12.82
C ALA A 122 15.48 2.17 14.34
N VAL A 123 15.15 0.99 14.89
CA VAL A 123 15.25 0.70 16.33
C VAL A 123 16.69 0.89 16.82
N ASP A 124 17.68 0.31 16.14
CA ASP A 124 19.09 0.43 16.50
C ASP A 124 19.60 1.88 16.46
N VAL A 125 19.15 2.66 15.47
CA VAL A 125 19.51 4.08 15.35
C VAL A 125 18.93 4.85 16.53
N PHE A 126 17.66 4.63 16.86
CA PHE A 126 17.03 5.31 17.99
C PHE A 126 17.60 4.88 19.34
N ASP A 127 17.89 3.59 19.54
CA ASP A 127 18.56 3.09 20.74
C ASP A 127 19.94 3.75 20.89
N ASN A 128 20.73 3.81 19.81
CA ASN A 128 22.04 4.45 19.85
C ASN A 128 21.98 5.96 20.18
N LEU A 129 20.95 6.66 19.69
CA LEU A 129 20.78 8.09 19.91
C LEU A 129 20.27 8.44 21.32
N PHE A 130 19.41 7.60 21.89
CA PHE A 130 18.72 7.90 23.14
C PHE A 130 19.26 7.15 24.38
N THR A 131 20.09 6.13 24.20
CA THR A 131 20.71 5.40 25.31
C THR A 131 21.94 6.14 25.86
N VAL A 132 21.87 6.56 27.13
CA VAL A 132 22.97 7.22 27.84
C VAL A 132 23.98 6.17 28.32
N SER A 133 25.08 5.99 27.57
CA SER A 133 26.07 4.94 27.82
C SER A 133 27.30 5.37 28.65
N GLY A 134 27.35 6.63 29.09
CA GLY A 134 28.50 7.19 29.83
C GLY A 134 29.80 7.31 28.99
N LYS A 135 29.75 7.01 27.69
CA LYS A 135 30.86 7.16 26.74
C LYS A 135 30.71 8.47 25.96
N VAL A 136 31.82 9.03 25.50
CA VAL A 136 31.80 10.19 24.61
C VAL A 136 31.06 9.81 23.31
N PRO A 137 30.00 10.54 22.93
CA PRO A 137 29.23 10.22 21.72
C PRO A 137 30.11 10.30 20.47
N GLY A 138 29.98 9.31 19.60
CA GLY A 138 30.53 9.36 18.26
C GLY A 138 29.82 10.40 17.38
N GLY A 139 30.33 10.57 16.16
CA GLY A 139 29.60 11.34 15.16
C GLY A 139 28.46 10.51 14.57
N ILE A 140 27.23 11.04 14.62
CA ILE A 140 25.99 10.37 14.14
C ILE A 140 26.17 9.69 12.78
N LYS A 141 26.83 10.35 11.82
CA LYS A 141 27.07 9.78 10.48
C LYS A 141 27.89 8.48 10.51
N LYS A 142 28.89 8.39 11.40
CA LYS A 142 29.72 7.18 11.57
C LYS A 142 28.92 6.06 12.23
N ASP A 143 28.09 6.40 13.22
CA ASP A 143 27.25 5.43 13.93
C ASP A 143 26.18 4.85 13.01
N VAL A 144 25.45 5.69 12.26
CA VAL A 144 24.48 5.23 11.24
C VAL A 144 25.16 4.35 10.19
N LYS A 145 26.35 4.72 9.69
CA LYS A 145 27.09 3.88 8.72
C LYS A 145 27.51 2.54 9.31
N ARG A 146 27.84 2.48 10.60
CA ARG A 146 28.14 1.23 11.31
C ARG A 146 26.87 0.37 11.44
N LEU A 147 25.75 0.97 11.83
CA LEU A 147 24.47 0.29 12.01
C LEU A 147 23.90 -0.28 10.72
N ILE A 148 24.07 0.45 9.60
CA ILE A 148 23.72 -0.07 8.27
C ILE A 148 24.50 -1.37 7.99
N LYS A 149 25.80 -1.40 8.28
CA LYS A 149 26.62 -2.60 8.10
C LYS A 149 26.25 -3.73 9.06
N SER A 150 25.94 -3.43 10.33
CA SER A 150 25.59 -4.45 11.33
C SER A 150 24.23 -5.09 11.07
N ASN A 151 23.33 -4.41 10.36
CA ASN A 151 22.05 -4.95 9.92
C ASN A 151 22.13 -5.66 8.55
N ASP A 152 23.34 -6.00 8.08
CA ASP A 152 23.58 -6.60 6.76
C ASP A 152 22.92 -5.81 5.62
N LEU A 153 22.96 -4.47 5.71
CA LEU A 153 22.47 -3.56 4.70
C LEU A 153 23.61 -2.85 3.97
N SER A 154 23.36 -2.55 2.70
CA SER A 154 24.25 -1.78 1.83
C SER A 154 23.61 -0.44 1.47
N MET A 155 24.42 0.62 1.42
CA MET A 155 23.99 1.93 0.90
C MET A 155 23.37 1.84 -0.49
N TRP A 156 23.77 0.85 -1.29
CA TRP A 156 23.21 0.65 -2.62
C TRP A 156 21.76 0.14 -2.59
N GLN A 157 21.35 -0.60 -1.56
CA GLN A 157 19.95 -0.98 -1.37
C GLN A 157 19.07 0.24 -1.11
N PHE A 158 19.56 1.18 -0.31
CA PHE A 158 18.88 2.45 -0.07
C PHE A 158 18.78 3.32 -1.33
N ILE A 159 19.85 3.41 -2.11
CA ILE A 159 19.83 4.13 -3.39
C ILE A 159 18.79 3.53 -4.33
N LYS A 160 18.78 2.19 -4.48
CA LYS A 160 17.78 1.48 -5.29
C LYS A 160 16.35 1.72 -4.80
N LEU A 161 16.13 1.63 -3.49
CA LEU A 161 14.83 1.88 -2.90
C LEU A 161 14.38 3.32 -3.13
N GLY A 162 15.31 4.29 -3.01
CA GLY A 162 15.07 5.69 -3.33
C GLY A 162 14.67 5.90 -4.80
N PHE A 163 15.36 5.24 -5.74
CA PHE A 163 14.97 5.27 -7.16
C PHE A 163 13.59 4.66 -7.41
N LYS A 164 13.24 3.56 -6.74
CA LYS A 164 11.89 2.99 -6.81
C LYS A 164 10.84 3.95 -6.24
N GLY A 165 11.11 4.55 -5.08
CA GLY A 165 10.22 5.52 -4.43
C GLY A 165 10.00 6.78 -5.27
N MET A 166 11.03 7.32 -5.91
CA MET A 166 10.90 8.47 -6.83
C MET A 166 10.05 8.15 -8.06
N ARG A 167 10.01 6.90 -8.51
CA ARG A 167 9.14 6.45 -9.61
C ARG A 167 7.70 6.18 -9.17
N ALA A 168 7.48 6.04 -7.86
CA ALA A 168 6.18 5.76 -7.26
C ALA A 168 5.41 7.03 -6.89
N LEU A 169 6.09 8.17 -6.77
CA LEU A 169 5.54 9.50 -6.51
C LEU A 169 5.27 10.26 -7.82
#